data_AF-A0A8D8N175-F1
#
_entry.id   AF-A0A8D8N175-F1
#
_cell.length_a   1.000
_cell.length_b   1.000
_cell.length_c   1.000
_cell.angle_alpha   90.00
_cell.angle_beta   90.00
_cell.angle_gamma   90.00
#
_symmetry.space_group_name_H-M   'P 1'
#
loop_
_entity.id
_entity.type
_entity.pdbx_description
1 polymer ?
#
loop_
_entity_poly.entity_id
_entity_poly.type
_entity_poly.pdbx_seq_one_letter_code
_entity_poly.pdbx_strand_id
1 'polypeptide(L)'
;EMVATLQAYDQEVRQHCNRQVQANWNVATDTENKDYEVEQNAASLAYAAFRNDYYERFFKDAPVENYKDEKIRKQLRLLKDLGTAALPTSKLEDYNRVMRRMDGAYQLAEICPYDNQQCSGDAAKWTLDPEMEHVLATSNDYNELAYVWRRWREESGKKMRSDYKEYVDYVNEAAKLNGYADYGELW
;
A
#
# COMPACT_ATOMS: atom_id res chain seq x y z
N GLU A 1 -4.04 -34.74 -4.73
CA GLU A 1 -2.80 -33.95 -4.50
C GLU A 1 -3.12 -32.46 -4.35
N MET A 2 -3.49 -31.73 -5.41
CA MET A 2 -3.74 -30.28 -5.35
C MET A 2 -4.73 -29.82 -4.26
N VAL A 3 -5.80 -30.59 -3.98
CA VAL A 3 -6.73 -30.28 -2.88
C VAL A 3 -6.02 -30.19 -1.54
N ALA A 4 -5.14 -31.15 -1.25
CA ALA A 4 -4.38 -31.17 0.00
C ALA A 4 -3.37 -30.03 0.06
N THR A 5 -2.73 -29.70 -1.07
CA THR A 5 -1.81 -28.55 -1.18
C THR A 5 -2.53 -27.23 -0.89
N LEU A 6 -3.71 -27.01 -1.46
CA LEU A 6 -4.52 -25.81 -1.22
C LEU A 6 -4.98 -25.72 0.24
N GLN A 7 -5.33 -26.85 0.87
CA GLN A 7 -5.69 -26.89 2.29
C GLN A 7 -4.50 -26.57 3.20
N ALA A 8 -3.31 -27.11 2.89
CA ALA A 8 -2.08 -26.78 3.62
C ALA A 8 -1.73 -25.29 3.47
N TYR A 9 -1.79 -24.76 2.25
CA TYR A 9 -1.59 -23.34 1.98
C TYR A 9 -2.54 -22.47 2.81
N ASP A 10 -3.85 -22.76 2.78
CA ASP A 10 -4.85 -22.01 3.56
C ASP A 10 -4.57 -22.05 5.08
N GLN A 11 -4.11 -23.18 5.61
CA GLN A 11 -3.78 -23.28 7.03
C GLN A 11 -2.54 -22.47 7.40
N GLU A 12 -1.49 -22.55 6.59
CA GLU A 12 -0.18 -21.93 6.87
C GLU A 12 -0.19 -20.42 6.60
N VAL A 13 -0.82 -19.99 5.49
CA VAL A 13 -0.85 -18.58 5.06
C VAL A 13 -1.51 -17.68 6.10
N ARG A 14 -2.48 -18.20 6.88
CA ARG A 14 -3.22 -17.44 7.91
C ARG A 14 -2.30 -16.79 8.94
N GLN A 15 -1.21 -17.46 9.32
CA GLN A 15 -0.26 -16.91 10.30
C GLN A 15 0.49 -15.70 9.73
N HIS A 16 0.92 -15.80 8.47
CA HIS A 16 1.58 -14.69 7.77
C HIS A 16 0.62 -13.52 7.53
N CYS A 17 -0.62 -13.79 7.10
CA CYS A 17 -1.66 -12.77 6.94
C CYS A 17 -1.94 -12.05 8.27
N ASN A 18 -2.09 -12.80 9.36
CA ASN A 18 -2.36 -12.22 10.67
C ASN A 18 -1.23 -11.29 11.14
N ARG A 19 0.03 -11.76 11.02
CA ARG A 19 1.20 -10.94 11.36
C ARG A 19 1.29 -9.68 10.50
N GLN A 20 1.07 -9.79 9.19
CA GLN A 20 1.12 -8.65 8.29
C GLN A 20 0.03 -7.62 8.62
N VAL A 21 -1.21 -8.06 8.87
CA VAL A 21 -2.32 -7.17 9.23
C VAL A 21 -2.05 -6.47 10.56
N GLN A 22 -1.53 -7.17 11.57
CA GLN A 22 -1.15 -6.55 12.85
C GLN A 22 -0.04 -5.51 12.68
N ALA A 23 0.99 -5.81 11.90
CA ALA A 23 2.08 -4.87 11.66
C ALA A 23 1.60 -3.63 10.88
N ASN A 24 0.73 -3.81 9.88
CA ASN A 24 0.08 -2.69 9.17
C ASN A 24 -0.78 -1.84 10.11
N TRP A 25 -1.55 -2.47 11.00
CA TRP A 25 -2.38 -1.77 11.97
C TRP A 25 -1.54 -0.90 12.92
N ASN A 26 -0.45 -1.45 13.47
CA ASN A 26 0.42 -0.71 14.38
C ASN A 26 0.96 0.57 13.74
N VAL A 27 1.42 0.50 12.49
CA VAL A 27 1.87 1.68 11.73
C VAL A 27 0.72 2.64 11.44
N ALA A 28 -0.47 2.14 11.11
CA ALA A 28 -1.63 2.99 10.84
C ALA A 28 -2.09 3.77 12.09
N THR A 29 -1.92 3.20 13.28
CA THR A 29 -2.31 3.84 14.56
C THR A 29 -1.19 4.61 15.25
N ASP A 30 0.06 4.43 14.84
CA ASP A 30 1.24 5.11 15.37
C ASP A 30 2.26 5.32 14.24
N THR A 31 1.94 6.25 13.35
CA THR A 31 2.58 6.42 12.04
C THR A 31 4.04 6.89 12.10
N GLU A 32 4.43 7.60 13.14
CA GLU A 32 5.81 8.09 13.29
C GLU A 32 6.75 7.07 13.92
N ASN A 33 6.22 5.95 14.42
CA ASN A 33 6.99 4.93 15.11
C ASN A 33 7.83 4.07 14.16
N LYS A 34 9.14 4.28 14.21
CA LYS A 34 10.10 3.62 13.32
C LYS A 34 10.28 2.13 13.58
N ASP A 35 10.07 1.67 14.80
CA ASP A 35 10.14 0.23 15.10
C ASP A 35 8.96 -0.51 14.45
N TYR A 36 7.78 0.10 14.42
CA TYR A 36 6.62 -0.45 13.70
C TYR A 36 6.82 -0.47 12.19
N GLU A 37 7.44 0.56 11.60
CA GLU A 37 7.78 0.56 10.17
C GLU A 37 8.74 -0.59 9.80
N VAL A 38 9.74 -0.86 10.65
CA VAL A 38 10.69 -1.96 10.44
C VAL A 38 9.98 -3.31 10.50
N GLU A 39 9.13 -3.54 11.51
CA GLU A 39 8.36 -4.79 11.64
C GLU A 39 7.36 -4.95 10.50
N GLN A 40 6.71 -3.89 10.04
CA GLN A 40 5.80 -3.92 8.90
C GLN A 40 6.51 -4.35 7.62
N ASN A 41 7.68 -3.79 7.33
CA ASN A 41 8.47 -4.19 6.17
C ASN A 41 8.91 -5.67 6.30
N ALA A 42 9.38 -6.08 7.47
CA ALA A 42 9.78 -7.47 7.72
C ALA A 42 8.61 -8.45 7.54
N ALA A 43 7.43 -8.13 8.05
CA ALA A 43 6.22 -8.94 7.90
C ALA A 43 5.76 -9.01 6.44
N SER A 44 5.83 -7.89 5.70
CA SER A 44 5.54 -7.84 4.26
C SER A 44 6.47 -8.75 3.45
N LEU A 45 7.79 -8.66 3.69
CA LEU A 45 8.79 -9.51 3.02
C LEU A 45 8.62 -10.99 3.37
N ALA A 46 8.36 -11.33 4.63
CA ALA A 46 8.13 -12.71 5.06
C ALA A 46 6.87 -13.31 4.41
N TYR A 47 5.79 -12.52 4.30
CA TYR A 47 4.57 -12.95 3.63
C TYR A 47 4.78 -13.18 2.13
N ALA A 48 5.46 -12.25 1.44
CA ALA A 48 5.82 -12.40 0.04
C ALA A 48 6.70 -13.62 -0.20
N ALA A 49 7.72 -13.85 0.64
CA ALA A 49 8.58 -15.02 0.55
C ALA A 49 7.79 -16.34 0.69
N PHE A 50 6.87 -16.42 1.64
CA PHE A 50 6.00 -17.58 1.81
C PHE A 50 5.12 -17.83 0.57
N ARG A 51 4.48 -16.78 0.03
CA ARG A 51 3.65 -16.90 -1.17
C ARG A 51 4.45 -17.34 -2.39
N ASN A 52 5.65 -16.78 -2.57
CA ASN A 52 6.54 -17.10 -3.68
C ASN A 52 7.06 -18.54 -3.60
N ASP A 53 7.39 -19.05 -2.40
CA ASP A 53 7.79 -20.45 -2.21
C ASP A 53 6.68 -21.42 -2.65
N TYR A 54 5.45 -21.20 -2.19
CA TYR A 54 4.31 -22.01 -2.60
C TYR A 54 4.01 -21.90 -4.10
N TYR A 55 4.12 -20.69 -4.65
CA TYR A 55 3.94 -20.47 -6.08
C TYR A 55 4.93 -21.27 -6.91
N GLU A 56 6.22 -21.16 -6.63
CA GLU A 56 7.28 -21.86 -7.36
C GLU A 56 7.17 -23.39 -7.20
N ARG A 57 6.81 -23.88 -6.02
CA ARG A 57 6.74 -25.32 -5.75
C ARG A 57 5.49 -25.99 -6.29
N PHE A 58 4.36 -25.29 -6.32
CA PHE A 58 3.06 -25.93 -6.53
C PHE A 58 2.16 -25.24 -7.55
N PHE A 59 2.15 -23.91 -7.61
CA PHE A 59 1.11 -23.20 -8.36
C PHE A 59 1.54 -22.81 -9.77
N LYS A 60 2.77 -22.35 -9.98
CA LYS A 60 3.30 -21.84 -11.26
C LYS A 60 2.93 -22.72 -12.45
N ASP A 61 3.27 -24.00 -12.40
CA ASP A 61 3.05 -24.95 -13.49
C ASP A 61 1.73 -25.73 -13.38
N ALA A 62 0.88 -25.42 -12.38
CA ALA A 62 -0.38 -26.13 -12.20
C ALA A 62 -1.32 -25.91 -13.42
N PRO A 63 -1.79 -26.98 -14.07
CA PRO A 63 -2.64 -26.88 -15.26
C PRO A 63 -4.09 -26.59 -14.85
N VAL A 64 -4.39 -25.31 -14.59
CA VAL A 64 -5.67 -24.82 -14.08
C VAL A 64 -6.87 -25.44 -14.81
N GLU A 65 -6.86 -25.43 -16.15
CA GLU A 65 -7.98 -25.90 -16.97
C GLU A 65 -8.19 -27.43 -16.92
N ASN A 66 -7.21 -28.20 -16.44
CA ASN A 66 -7.32 -29.65 -16.31
C ASN A 66 -8.10 -30.10 -15.06
N TYR A 67 -8.29 -29.22 -14.07
CA TYR A 67 -9.04 -29.55 -12.87
C TYR A 67 -10.54 -29.46 -13.13
N LYS A 68 -11.31 -30.51 -12.76
CA LYS A 68 -12.78 -30.53 -12.95
C LYS A 68 -13.53 -29.62 -11.98
N ASP A 69 -13.04 -29.46 -10.75
CA ASP A 69 -13.67 -28.65 -9.72
C ASP A 69 -13.39 -27.15 -9.94
N GLU A 70 -14.46 -26.36 -10.13
CA GLU A 70 -14.37 -24.91 -10.32
C GLU A 70 -13.75 -24.19 -9.10
N LYS A 71 -13.95 -24.70 -7.88
CA LYS A 71 -13.35 -24.09 -6.67
C LYS A 71 -11.83 -24.20 -6.70
N ILE A 72 -11.30 -25.32 -7.20
CA ILE A 72 -9.86 -25.51 -7.37
C ILE A 72 -9.34 -24.58 -8.46
N ARG A 73 -10.03 -24.51 -9.60
CA ARG A 73 -9.65 -23.60 -10.70
C ARG A 73 -9.59 -22.15 -10.24
N LYS A 74 -10.61 -21.68 -9.54
CA LYS A 74 -10.68 -20.31 -9.04
C LYS A 74 -9.56 -19.99 -8.04
N GLN A 75 -9.30 -20.88 -7.08
CA GLN A 75 -8.19 -20.69 -6.13
C GLN A 75 -6.85 -20.63 -6.86
N LEU A 76 -6.58 -21.54 -7.79
CA LEU A 76 -5.33 -21.53 -8.55
C LEU A 76 -5.15 -20.28 -9.40
N ARG A 77 -6.20 -19.79 -10.07
CA ARG A 77 -6.13 -18.53 -10.83
C ARG A 77 -5.71 -17.36 -9.93
N LEU A 78 -6.28 -17.27 -8.73
CA LEU A 78 -5.93 -16.21 -7.76
C LEU A 78 -4.52 -16.39 -7.19
N LEU A 79 -4.11 -17.62 -6.85
CA LEU A 79 -2.82 -17.90 -6.24
C LEU A 79 -1.65 -17.82 -7.22
N LYS A 80 -1.93 -17.88 -8.53
CA LYS A 80 -0.95 -17.62 -9.57
C LYS A 80 -0.63 -16.14 -9.74
N ASP A 81 -1.50 -15.25 -9.29
CA ASP A 81 -1.23 -13.82 -9.27
C ASP A 81 -0.57 -13.44 -7.94
N LEU A 82 0.71 -13.10 -8.00
CA LEU A 82 1.51 -12.70 -6.86
C LEU A 82 1.34 -11.20 -6.54
N GLY A 83 0.79 -10.41 -7.45
CA GLY A 83 0.78 -8.95 -7.34
C GLY A 83 2.20 -8.41 -7.19
N THR A 84 2.41 -7.45 -6.28
CA THR A 84 3.73 -6.86 -6.02
C THR A 84 4.75 -7.86 -5.45
N ALA A 85 4.31 -8.99 -4.88
CA ALA A 85 5.22 -10.03 -4.42
C ALA A 85 5.99 -10.73 -5.56
N ALA A 86 5.57 -10.54 -6.82
CA ALA A 86 6.32 -11.01 -7.99
C ALA A 86 7.68 -10.30 -8.15
N LEU A 87 7.84 -9.09 -7.57
CA LEU A 87 9.10 -8.35 -7.62
C LEU A 87 10.23 -9.13 -6.92
N PRO A 88 11.49 -9.00 -7.39
CA PRO A 88 12.65 -9.44 -6.64
C PRO A 88 12.68 -8.81 -5.24
N THR A 89 13.17 -9.53 -4.23
CA THR A 89 13.13 -9.10 -2.82
C THR A 89 13.67 -7.68 -2.60
N SER A 90 14.77 -7.29 -3.26
CA SER A 90 15.32 -5.93 -3.14
C SER A 90 14.37 -4.87 -3.68
N LYS A 91 13.73 -5.12 -4.83
CA LYS A 91 12.75 -4.20 -5.42
C LYS A 91 11.46 -4.15 -4.62
N LEU A 92 11.03 -5.27 -4.04
CA LEU A 92 9.88 -5.28 -3.13
C LEU A 92 10.15 -4.45 -1.88
N GLU A 93 11.37 -4.52 -1.34
CA GLU A 93 11.77 -3.67 -0.22
C GLU A 93 11.79 -2.19 -0.62
N ASP A 94 12.34 -1.85 -1.79
CA ASP A 94 12.30 -0.48 -2.31
C ASP A 94 10.86 0.01 -2.48
N TYR A 95 9.98 -0.80 -3.06
CA TYR A 95 8.56 -0.53 -3.22
C TYR A 95 7.88 -0.25 -1.88
N ASN A 96 8.11 -1.09 -0.86
CA ASN A 96 7.55 -0.89 0.47
C ASN A 96 8.00 0.46 1.08
N ARG A 97 9.27 0.84 0.87
CA ARG A 97 9.77 2.14 1.33
C ARG A 97 9.15 3.31 0.58
N VAL A 98 8.98 3.21 -0.74
CA VAL A 98 8.29 4.23 -1.55
C VAL A 98 6.85 4.41 -1.05
N MET A 99 6.10 3.32 -0.87
CA MET A 99 4.74 3.35 -0.31
C MET A 99 4.71 4.05 1.05
N ARG A 100 5.64 3.73 1.95
CA ARG A 100 5.72 4.39 3.26
C ARG A 100 6.02 5.87 3.20
N ARG A 101 6.90 6.32 2.29
CA ARG A 101 7.15 7.75 2.08
C ARG A 101 5.91 8.46 1.58
N MET A 102 5.16 7.86 0.65
CA MET A 102 3.89 8.42 0.16
C MET A 102 2.82 8.49 1.25
N ASP A 103 2.63 7.41 2.02
CA ASP A 103 1.68 7.37 3.14
C ASP A 103 2.00 8.44 4.17
N GLY A 104 3.27 8.54 4.61
CA GLY A 104 3.71 9.55 5.56
C GLY A 104 3.56 10.98 5.04
N ALA A 105 3.86 11.22 3.76
CA ALA A 105 3.69 12.53 3.13
C ALA A 105 2.22 12.97 3.06
N TYR A 106 1.27 12.04 3.08
CA TYR A 106 -0.16 12.32 3.18
C TYR A 106 -0.63 12.46 4.63
N GLN A 107 -0.32 11.45 5.46
CA GLN A 107 -0.83 11.34 6.84
C GLN A 107 -0.30 12.43 7.77
N LEU A 108 0.95 12.86 7.59
CA LEU A 108 1.63 13.84 8.43
C LEU A 108 1.65 15.24 7.80
N ALA A 109 0.92 15.44 6.70
CA ALA A 109 0.85 16.76 6.08
C ALA A 109 0.03 17.71 6.93
N GLU A 110 0.62 18.88 7.18
CA GLU A 110 0.03 19.94 7.98
C GLU A 110 0.12 21.26 7.23
N ILE A 111 -0.87 22.15 7.42
CA ILE A 111 -0.84 23.51 6.90
C ILE A 111 -1.00 24.54 8.02
N CYS A 112 -0.57 25.78 7.77
CA CYS A 112 -0.92 26.88 8.66
C CYS A 112 -2.37 27.33 8.42
N PRO A 113 -3.10 27.78 9.46
CA PRO A 113 -4.42 28.38 9.31
C PRO A 113 -4.43 29.60 8.37
N TYR A 114 -5.57 29.87 7.72
CA TYR A 114 -5.70 30.98 6.77
C TYR A 114 -5.51 32.37 7.41
N ASP A 115 -5.96 32.52 8.66
CA ASP A 115 -5.85 33.74 9.46
C ASP A 115 -4.46 33.92 10.13
N ASN A 116 -3.67 32.84 10.20
CA ASN A 116 -2.29 32.85 10.69
C ASN A 116 -1.37 31.99 9.80
N GLN A 117 -1.11 32.47 8.59
CA GLN A 117 -0.40 31.73 7.54
C GLN A 117 1.08 31.44 7.86
N GLN A 118 1.65 32.14 8.83
CA GLN A 118 3.02 31.94 9.28
C GLN A 118 3.13 30.94 10.44
N CYS A 119 2.01 30.40 10.94
CA CYS A 119 1.98 29.60 12.16
C CYS A 119 2.76 30.27 13.31
N SER A 120 2.65 31.61 13.41
CA SER A 120 3.42 32.36 14.42
C SER A 120 2.78 32.20 15.79
N GLY A 121 3.62 32.11 16.84
CA GLY A 121 3.17 31.89 18.21
C GLY A 121 2.80 30.43 18.49
N ASP A 122 1.79 30.21 19.33
CA ASP A 122 1.33 28.88 19.76
C ASP A 122 0.22 28.30 18.85
N ALA A 123 0.06 28.84 17.63
CA ALA A 123 -1.01 28.40 16.73
C ALA A 123 -0.75 26.97 16.25
N ALA A 124 -1.69 26.07 16.54
CA ALA A 124 -1.66 24.71 16.04
C ALA A 124 -1.75 24.72 14.51
N LYS A 125 -0.96 23.85 13.88
CA LYS A 125 -1.12 23.56 12.47
C LYS A 125 -2.36 22.70 12.26
N TRP A 126 -2.93 22.77 11.07
CA TRP A 126 -4.12 22.03 10.67
C TRP A 126 -3.74 20.77 9.90
N THR A 127 -4.39 19.67 10.24
CA THR A 127 -4.36 18.42 9.46
C THR A 127 -5.54 18.39 8.49
N LEU A 128 -5.54 17.39 7.59
CA LEU A 128 -6.65 17.23 6.64
C LEU A 128 -7.99 17.06 7.36
N ASP A 129 -8.04 16.13 8.32
CA ASP A 129 -9.18 15.84 9.17
C ASP A 129 -8.80 16.17 10.63
N PRO A 130 -9.60 16.96 11.38
CA PRO A 130 -10.89 17.55 10.97
C PRO A 130 -10.80 18.96 10.37
N GLU A 131 -9.71 19.70 10.55
CA GLU A 131 -9.73 21.15 10.35
C GLU A 131 -9.94 21.56 8.88
N MET A 132 -9.14 21.00 7.97
CA MET A 132 -9.23 21.38 6.56
C MET A 132 -10.53 20.88 5.93
N GLU A 133 -10.97 19.66 6.25
CA GLU A 133 -12.27 19.13 5.81
C GLU A 133 -13.43 20.02 6.27
N HIS A 134 -13.41 20.48 7.53
CA HIS A 134 -14.43 21.39 8.04
C HIS A 134 -14.50 22.69 7.23
N VAL A 135 -13.35 23.33 6.97
CA VAL A 135 -13.29 24.57 6.19
C VAL A 135 -13.76 24.34 4.75
N LEU A 136 -13.29 23.29 4.09
CA LEU A 136 -13.69 22.96 2.72
C LEU A 136 -15.18 22.62 2.60
N ALA A 137 -15.80 22.10 3.66
CA ALA A 137 -17.22 21.75 3.68
C ALA A 137 -18.14 22.93 4.01
N THR A 138 -17.69 23.90 4.80
CA THR A 138 -18.58 24.90 5.43
C THR A 138 -18.28 26.35 5.06
N SER A 139 -17.05 26.67 4.65
CA SER A 139 -16.67 28.04 4.33
C SER A 139 -17.34 28.52 3.04
N ASN A 140 -17.73 29.79 3.04
CA ASN A 140 -18.20 30.51 1.85
C ASN A 140 -17.20 31.60 1.41
N ASP A 141 -16.03 31.71 2.07
CA ASP A 141 -14.96 32.62 1.65
C ASP A 141 -14.10 31.94 0.58
N TYR A 142 -14.18 32.47 -0.64
CA TYR A 142 -13.39 31.98 -1.76
C TYR A 142 -11.88 31.98 -1.47
N ASN A 143 -11.36 33.01 -0.78
CA ASN A 143 -9.93 33.13 -0.50
C ASN A 143 -9.46 32.10 0.50
N GLU A 144 -10.26 31.81 1.53
CA GLU A 144 -10.00 30.76 2.50
C GLU A 144 -9.99 29.38 1.83
N LEU A 145 -11.03 29.07 1.04
CA LEU A 145 -11.11 27.81 0.28
C LEU A 145 -9.93 27.63 -0.67
N ALA A 146 -9.59 28.68 -1.44
CA ALA A 146 -8.47 28.65 -2.37
C ALA A 146 -7.13 28.49 -1.66
N TYR A 147 -6.96 29.11 -0.49
CA TYR A 147 -5.77 28.97 0.35
C TYR A 147 -5.62 27.52 0.83
N VAL A 148 -6.63 26.98 1.53
CA VAL A 148 -6.59 25.62 2.10
C VAL A 148 -6.36 24.57 1.01
N TRP A 149 -7.10 24.66 -0.10
CA TRP A 149 -6.96 23.75 -1.24
C TRP A 149 -5.54 23.74 -1.84
N ARG A 150 -4.92 24.93 -1.93
CA ARG A 150 -3.58 25.09 -2.49
C ARG A 150 -2.52 24.60 -1.52
N ARG A 151 -2.58 25.03 -0.26
CA ARG A 151 -1.61 24.65 0.77
C ARG A 151 -1.62 23.14 0.98
N TRP A 152 -2.78 22.48 0.93
CA TRP A 152 -2.84 21.01 0.95
C TRP A 152 -1.96 20.38 -0.13
N ARG A 153 -2.12 20.82 -1.39
CA ARG A 153 -1.39 20.29 -2.55
C ARG A 153 0.10 20.57 -2.47
N GLU A 154 0.48 21.69 -1.87
CA GLU A 154 1.89 22.04 -1.66
C GLU A 154 2.53 21.21 -0.55
N GLU A 155 1.82 20.96 0.55
CA GLU A 155 2.37 20.28 1.73
C GLU A 155 2.25 18.76 1.69
N SER A 156 1.32 18.20 0.91
CA SER A 156 1.20 16.76 0.63
C SER A 156 1.64 16.43 -0.81
N GLY A 157 0.77 16.66 -1.79
CA GLY A 157 0.90 16.15 -3.17
C GLY A 157 2.20 16.51 -3.88
N LYS A 158 2.71 17.74 -3.70
CA LYS A 158 4.00 18.16 -4.29
C LYS A 158 5.17 17.33 -3.77
N LYS A 159 5.17 16.95 -2.48
CA LYS A 159 6.21 16.12 -1.86
C LYS A 159 6.16 14.68 -2.37
N MET A 160 4.97 14.19 -2.72
CA MET A 160 4.74 12.82 -3.21
C MET A 160 5.12 12.59 -4.68
N ARG A 161 5.38 13.65 -5.46
CA ARG A 161 5.55 13.56 -6.92
C ARG A 161 6.69 12.64 -7.38
N SER A 162 7.83 12.64 -6.67
CA SER A 162 8.97 11.78 -7.04
C SER A 162 8.67 10.33 -6.71
N ASP A 163 8.20 10.07 -5.49
CA ASP A 163 7.84 8.74 -5.01
C ASP A 163 6.75 8.12 -5.89
N TYR A 164 5.77 8.89 -6.37
CA TYR A 164 4.72 8.37 -7.25
C TYR A 164 5.27 7.87 -8.60
N LYS A 165 6.36 8.45 -9.11
CA LYS A 165 7.01 7.94 -10.34
C LYS A 165 7.67 6.59 -10.09
N GLU A 166 8.44 6.50 -9.00
CA GLU A 166 9.07 5.24 -8.57
C GLU A 166 8.01 4.16 -8.33
N TYR A 167 6.91 4.51 -7.65
CA TYR A 167 5.76 3.64 -7.44
C TYR A 167 5.21 3.09 -8.76
N VAL A 168 4.94 3.96 -9.74
CA VAL A 168 4.43 3.58 -11.07
C VAL A 168 5.38 2.60 -11.78
N ASP A 169 6.69 2.80 -11.66
CA ASP A 169 7.68 1.89 -12.26
C ASP A 169 7.62 0.50 -11.61
N TYR A 170 7.61 0.43 -10.26
CA TYR A 170 7.55 -0.83 -9.53
C TYR A 170 6.25 -1.61 -9.77
N VAL A 171 5.10 -0.94 -9.75
CA VAL A 171 3.81 -1.63 -9.93
C VAL A 171 3.60 -2.11 -11.36
N ASN A 172 4.10 -1.37 -12.36
CA ASN A 172 4.09 -1.84 -13.74
C ASN A 172 5.06 -2.99 -13.98
N GLU A 173 6.22 -3.00 -13.34
CA GLU A 173 7.12 -4.15 -13.38
C GLU A 173 6.45 -5.38 -12.75
N ALA A 174 5.84 -5.23 -11.57
CA ALA A 174 5.08 -6.31 -10.94
C ALA A 174 3.95 -6.83 -11.84
N ALA A 175 3.20 -5.93 -12.50
CA ALA A 175 2.13 -6.32 -13.41
C ALA A 175 2.65 -7.19 -14.57
N LYS A 176 3.75 -6.79 -15.20
CA LYS A 176 4.39 -7.56 -16.28
C LYS A 176 4.90 -8.91 -15.81
N LEU A 177 5.42 -9.00 -14.59
CA LEU A 177 5.85 -10.27 -14.00
C LEU A 177 4.67 -11.22 -13.73
N ASN A 178 3.47 -10.68 -13.51
CA ASN A 178 2.23 -11.45 -13.39
C ASN A 178 1.53 -11.71 -14.74
N GLY A 179 2.09 -11.24 -15.86
CA GLY A 179 1.58 -11.49 -17.21
C GLY A 179 0.61 -10.44 -17.76
N TYR A 180 0.47 -9.28 -17.10
CA TYR A 180 -0.36 -8.17 -17.57
C TYR A 180 0.48 -7.14 -18.35
N ALA A 181 -0.15 -6.32 -19.20
CA ALA A 181 0.53 -5.28 -19.98
C ALA A 181 1.05 -4.14 -19.09
N ASP A 182 0.24 -3.74 -18.12
CA ASP A 182 0.51 -2.69 -17.15
C ASP A 182 -0.30 -2.89 -15.86
N TYR A 183 -0.06 -2.03 -14.87
CA TYR A 183 -0.72 -2.12 -13.58
C TYR A 183 -2.22 -1.76 -13.62
N GLY A 184 -2.67 -1.04 -14.66
CA GLY A 184 -4.08 -0.77 -14.87
C GLY A 184 -4.86 -1.99 -15.32
N GLU A 185 -4.24 -2.90 -16.09
CA GLU A 185 -4.84 -4.20 -16.44
C GLU A 185 -4.84 -5.20 -15.27
N LEU A 186 -3.89 -5.07 -14.33
CA LEU A 186 -3.85 -5.90 -13.12
C LEU A 186 -4.96 -5.54 -12.10
N TRP A 187 -5.46 -4.30 -12.11
CA TRP A 187 -6.51 -3.80 -11.21
C TRP A 187 -7.94 -4.13 -11.66
#